data_AF-A0A803KCJ0-F1
#
_entry.id   AF-A0A803KCJ0-F1
#
_cell.length_a   1.000
_cell.length_b   1.000
_cell.length_c   1.000
_cell.angle_alpha   90.00
_cell.angle_beta   90.00
_cell.angle_gamma   90.00
#
_symmetry.space_group_name_H-M   'P 1'
#
loop_
_entity.id
_entity.type
_entity.pdbx_description
1 polymer ?
#
loop_
_entity_poly.entity_id
_entity_poly.type
_entity_poly.pdbx_seq_one_letter_code
_entity_poly.pdbx_strand_id
1 'polypeptide(L)'
;MKVLLLFLLCGVACSSADPSRHDNDANLFTIRHEQHKKCLEYDNNQITMASCSAENEALLWKWVSNHRLFHLQSQMCLGINLTIPLDPLKMVPCNSDLMLWWRCHDGSIYGASQYKLTEKNGAVTASFSSNDEWRRDNTLENVCYHLYREIYTNRGNSAGKPCEFPFLRHGTWHHDCIKEANDTQEWCATTSNYDTDGKWGYCLKPGKCDSHSILPGFQYIKLFKVNVRADVALA
;
A
#
# COMPACT_ATOMS: atom_id res chain seq x y z
N MET A 1 -19.93 -14.28 62.63
CA MET A 1 -19.39 -13.27 61.69
C MET A 1 -18.19 -13.85 60.94
N LYS A 2 -18.35 -14.14 59.65
CA LYS A 2 -17.25 -14.22 58.69
C LYS A 2 -17.77 -13.58 57.40
N VAL A 3 -17.31 -12.37 57.12
CA VAL A 3 -17.63 -11.61 55.91
C VAL A 3 -16.74 -12.18 54.80
N LEU A 4 -17.35 -12.74 53.76
CA LEU A 4 -16.64 -13.24 52.59
C LEU A 4 -16.50 -12.06 51.60
N LEU A 5 -15.32 -11.43 51.55
CA LEU A 5 -15.00 -10.46 50.50
C LEU A 5 -14.70 -11.23 49.20
N LEU A 6 -15.60 -11.12 48.22
CA LEU A 6 -15.29 -11.48 46.83
C LEU A 6 -14.49 -10.33 46.19
N PHE A 7 -13.19 -10.56 46.00
CA PHE A 7 -12.38 -9.71 45.14
C PHE A 7 -12.63 -10.11 43.68
N LEU A 8 -13.40 -9.29 42.96
CA LEU A 8 -13.47 -9.31 41.49
C LEU A 8 -12.13 -8.78 40.96
N LEU A 9 -11.20 -9.69 40.63
CA LEU A 9 -10.07 -9.36 39.76
C LEU A 9 -10.62 -9.19 38.34
N CYS A 10 -10.89 -7.95 37.95
CA CYS A 10 -11.11 -7.61 36.56
C CYS A 10 -9.76 -7.75 35.84
N GLY A 11 -9.47 -8.97 35.37
CA GLY A 11 -8.34 -9.19 34.48
C GLY A 11 -8.61 -8.40 33.20
N VAL A 12 -7.85 -7.33 32.99
CA VAL A 12 -7.77 -6.68 31.69
C VAL A 12 -7.11 -7.68 30.75
N ALA A 13 -7.91 -8.50 30.08
CA ALA A 13 -7.46 -9.32 28.98
C ALA A 13 -7.13 -8.35 27.83
N CYS A 14 -5.87 -7.91 27.78
CA CYS A 14 -5.35 -7.29 26.58
C CYS A 14 -5.26 -8.41 25.54
N SER A 15 -6.21 -8.46 24.61
CA SER A 15 -6.17 -9.39 23.48
C SER A 15 -4.85 -9.13 22.75
N SER A 16 -3.89 -10.05 22.91
CA SER A 16 -2.71 -10.09 22.07
C SER A 16 -3.18 -10.49 20.67
N ALA A 17 -3.29 -9.51 19.78
CA ALA A 17 -3.31 -9.80 18.36
C ALA A 17 -2.08 -10.67 18.05
N ASP A 18 -2.33 -11.82 17.43
CA ASP A 18 -1.35 -12.82 17.04
C ASP A 18 -0.25 -12.17 16.17
N PRO A 19 1.01 -12.13 16.63
CA PRO A 19 2.09 -11.42 15.93
C PRO A 19 2.78 -12.28 14.86
N SER A 20 2.15 -13.36 14.40
CA SER A 20 2.74 -14.31 13.44
C SER A 20 2.43 -14.03 11.97
N ARG A 21 1.64 -12.99 11.64
CA ARG A 21 1.53 -12.51 10.25
C ARG A 21 2.65 -11.52 9.95
N HIS A 22 3.57 -11.92 9.07
CA HIS A 22 4.47 -11.02 8.37
C HIS A 22 3.66 -9.80 7.87
N ASP A 23 3.99 -8.61 8.37
CA ASP A 23 3.40 -7.30 8.00
C ASP A 23 3.56 -6.96 6.50
N ASN A 24 4.35 -7.76 5.78
CA ASN A 24 4.69 -7.58 4.36
C ASN A 24 3.48 -7.80 3.42
N ASP A 25 2.53 -8.67 3.80
CA ASP A 25 1.36 -9.03 2.99
C ASP A 25 0.06 -8.34 3.43
N ALA A 26 0.08 -7.64 4.57
CA ALA A 26 -1.11 -7.07 5.19
C ALA A 26 -1.84 -6.03 4.32
N ASN A 27 -1.17 -5.51 3.28
CA ASN A 27 -1.69 -4.48 2.39
C ASN A 27 -1.93 -4.95 0.95
N LEU A 28 -1.73 -6.22 0.64
CA LEU A 28 -2.09 -6.80 -0.66
C LEU A 28 -3.61 -6.93 -0.77
N PHE A 29 -4.15 -6.79 -1.98
CA PHE A 29 -5.58 -6.92 -2.25
C PHE A 29 -5.86 -7.24 -3.71
N THR A 30 -7.06 -7.76 -3.96
CA THR A 30 -7.64 -7.88 -5.29
C THR A 30 -8.58 -6.71 -5.59
N ILE A 31 -8.66 -6.29 -6.84
CA ILE A 31 -9.57 -5.22 -7.29
C ILE A 31 -10.76 -5.86 -7.99
N ARG A 32 -11.93 -5.83 -7.35
CA ARG A 32 -13.15 -6.50 -7.84
C ARG A 32 -14.13 -5.51 -8.45
N HIS A 33 -14.67 -5.84 -9.62
CA HIS A 33 -15.76 -5.09 -10.24
C HIS A 33 -17.09 -5.35 -9.52
N GLU A 34 -17.82 -4.30 -9.15
CA GLU A 34 -18.99 -4.41 -8.30
C GLU A 34 -20.16 -5.13 -8.98
N GLN A 35 -20.41 -4.90 -10.27
CA GLN A 35 -21.55 -5.51 -10.98
C GLN A 35 -21.24 -6.94 -11.43
N HIS A 36 -20.05 -7.17 -11.96
CA HIS A 36 -19.66 -8.47 -12.56
C HIS A 36 -19.06 -9.45 -11.55
N LYS A 37 -18.69 -8.97 -10.35
CA LYS A 37 -18.07 -9.76 -9.27
C LYS A 37 -16.82 -10.53 -9.72
N LYS A 38 -16.14 -10.02 -10.75
CA LYS A 38 -14.84 -10.50 -11.25
C LYS A 38 -13.72 -9.58 -10.79
N CYS A 39 -12.51 -10.11 -10.72
CA CYS A 39 -11.33 -9.38 -10.29
C CYS A 39 -10.44 -9.01 -11.47
N LEU A 40 -9.75 -7.89 -11.30
CA LEU A 40 -8.74 -7.37 -12.22
C LEU A 40 -7.53 -8.29 -12.21
N GLU A 41 -7.24 -8.89 -13.36
CA GLU A 41 -6.09 -9.76 -13.59
C GLU A 41 -5.13 -9.10 -14.56
N TYR A 42 -3.84 -9.28 -14.33
CA TYR A 42 -2.83 -9.01 -15.34
C TYR A 42 -2.01 -10.26 -15.62
N ASP A 43 -2.27 -10.87 -16.78
CA ASP A 43 -1.57 -12.04 -17.25
C ASP A 43 -1.36 -11.95 -18.77
N ASN A 44 -0.33 -12.61 -19.29
CA ASN A 44 -0.03 -12.67 -20.73
C ASN A 44 -0.03 -11.28 -21.43
N ASN A 45 0.48 -10.26 -20.74
CA ASN A 45 0.52 -8.87 -21.18
C ASN A 45 -0.85 -8.23 -21.47
N GLN A 46 -1.92 -8.72 -20.85
CA GLN A 46 -3.26 -8.16 -20.99
C GLN A 46 -3.91 -7.93 -19.62
N ILE A 47 -4.73 -6.89 -19.53
CA ILE A 47 -5.53 -6.59 -18.34
C ILE A 47 -6.95 -7.07 -18.59
N THR A 48 -7.35 -8.11 -17.86
CA THR A 48 -8.61 -8.83 -18.09
C THR A 48 -9.40 -8.99 -16.79
N MET A 49 -10.58 -9.59 -16.90
CA MET A 49 -11.44 -9.91 -15.76
C MET A 49 -11.50 -11.40 -15.51
N ALA A 50 -11.06 -11.84 -14.33
CA ALA A 50 -11.02 -13.24 -13.94
C ALA A 50 -11.81 -13.52 -12.65
N SER A 51 -11.92 -14.79 -12.29
CA SER A 51 -12.51 -15.21 -11.01
C SER A 51 -11.60 -14.82 -9.85
N CYS A 52 -12.17 -14.16 -8.83
CA CYS A 52 -11.40 -13.67 -7.69
C CYS A 52 -10.79 -14.81 -6.85
N SER A 53 -9.47 -14.83 -6.71
CA SER A 53 -8.72 -15.70 -5.80
C SER A 53 -7.59 -14.93 -5.13
N ALA A 54 -7.56 -14.91 -3.80
CA ALA A 54 -6.50 -14.25 -3.04
C ALA A 54 -5.17 -15.03 -3.04
N GLU A 55 -5.18 -16.29 -3.49
CA GLU A 55 -3.99 -17.13 -3.61
C GLU A 55 -3.25 -16.91 -4.93
N ASN A 56 -3.90 -16.30 -5.92
CA ASN A 56 -3.32 -16.05 -7.23
C ASN A 56 -2.62 -14.68 -7.26
N GLU A 57 -1.29 -14.69 -7.33
CA GLU A 57 -0.49 -13.46 -7.41
C GLU A 57 -0.79 -12.59 -8.65
N ALA A 58 -1.34 -13.18 -9.72
CA ALA A 58 -1.80 -12.45 -10.93
C ALA A 58 -3.02 -11.54 -10.68
N LEU A 59 -3.66 -11.70 -9.52
CA LEU A 59 -4.80 -10.89 -9.07
C LEU A 59 -4.42 -9.92 -7.96
N LEU A 60 -3.17 -9.98 -7.46
CA LEU A 60 -2.75 -9.22 -6.29
C LEU A 60 -2.14 -7.87 -6.68
N TRP A 61 -2.71 -6.84 -6.08
CA TRP A 61 -2.34 -5.44 -6.24
C TRP A 61 -1.93 -4.83 -4.91
N LYS A 62 -1.10 -3.80 -4.97
CA LYS A 62 -0.66 -3.01 -3.82
C LYS A 62 -0.64 -1.53 -4.18
N TRP A 63 -1.15 -0.70 -3.27
CA TRP A 63 -0.86 0.73 -3.31
C TRP A 63 0.58 0.95 -2.85
N VAL A 64 1.34 1.69 -3.64
CA VAL A 64 2.75 2.01 -3.35
C VAL A 64 2.97 3.53 -3.32
N SER A 65 4.21 3.99 -3.15
CA SER A 65 4.48 5.42 -3.05
C SER A 65 4.02 6.18 -4.30
N ASN A 66 3.76 7.47 -4.16
CA ASN A 66 3.27 8.35 -5.23
C ASN A 66 1.90 7.93 -5.80
N HIS A 67 1.08 7.26 -4.99
CA HIS A 67 -0.27 6.81 -5.35
C HIS A 67 -0.31 5.90 -6.58
N ARG A 68 0.69 5.03 -6.74
CA ARG A 68 0.73 4.08 -7.87
C ARG A 68 0.06 2.77 -7.48
N LEU A 69 -0.49 2.09 -8.47
CA LEU A 69 -0.99 0.71 -8.35
C LEU A 69 0.06 -0.24 -8.89
N PHE A 70 0.62 -1.06 -8.00
CA PHE A 70 1.64 -2.06 -8.31
C PHE A 70 1.01 -3.45 -8.41
N HIS A 71 1.39 -4.21 -9.43
CA HIS A 71 0.98 -5.59 -9.64
C HIS A 71 2.08 -6.54 -9.18
N LEU A 72 1.72 -7.51 -8.33
CA LEU A 72 2.70 -8.31 -7.60
C LEU A 72 3.49 -9.25 -8.50
N GLN A 73 2.81 -10.07 -9.30
CA GLN A 73 3.46 -11.09 -10.14
C GLN A 73 4.35 -10.49 -11.23
N SER A 74 3.88 -9.43 -11.90
CA SER A 74 4.61 -8.82 -13.01
C SER A 74 5.60 -7.73 -12.57
N GLN A 75 5.52 -7.31 -11.31
CA GLN A 75 6.31 -6.22 -10.74
C GLN A 75 6.23 -4.91 -11.53
N MET A 76 5.08 -4.64 -12.14
CA MET A 76 4.83 -3.44 -12.95
C MET A 76 3.77 -2.55 -12.32
N CYS A 77 3.75 -1.30 -12.75
CA CYS A 77 2.77 -0.32 -12.33
C CYS A 77 1.72 -0.09 -13.43
N LEU A 78 0.47 0.08 -12.99
CA LEU A 78 -0.62 0.51 -13.85
C LEU A 78 -0.47 2.01 -14.15
N GLY A 79 -0.57 2.38 -15.42
CA GLY A 79 -0.41 3.76 -15.86
C GLY A 79 -1.36 4.14 -16.99
N ILE A 80 -1.46 5.45 -17.22
CA ILE A 80 -2.25 6.04 -18.29
C ILE A 80 -1.33 6.68 -19.33
N ASN A 81 -1.48 6.26 -20.58
CA ASN A 81 -0.89 6.90 -21.73
C ASN A 81 -1.90 7.89 -22.36
N LEU A 82 -1.72 9.17 -22.06
CA LEU A 82 -2.58 10.25 -22.59
C LEU A 82 -2.35 10.54 -24.08
N THR A 83 -1.29 10.00 -24.69
CA THR A 83 -0.99 10.24 -26.12
C THR A 83 -1.79 9.34 -27.05
N ILE A 84 -2.36 8.23 -26.54
CA ILE A 84 -3.12 7.24 -27.32
C ILE A 84 -4.48 7.01 -26.65
N PRO A 85 -5.51 7.83 -26.94
CA PRO A 85 -6.81 7.75 -26.27
C PRO A 85 -7.60 6.46 -26.54
N LEU A 86 -7.27 5.74 -27.62
CA LEU A 86 -7.93 4.47 -27.98
C LEU A 86 -7.51 3.31 -27.06
N ASP A 87 -6.33 3.39 -26.48
CA ASP A 87 -5.76 2.37 -25.61
C ASP A 87 -4.94 3.03 -24.50
N PRO A 88 -5.63 3.76 -23.59
CA PRO A 88 -4.98 4.63 -22.63
C PRO A 88 -4.36 3.86 -21.46
N LEU A 89 -4.79 2.63 -21.18
CA LEU A 89 -4.33 1.88 -20.00
C LEU A 89 -3.10 1.03 -20.34
N LYS A 90 -2.05 1.12 -19.52
CA LYS A 90 -0.79 0.39 -19.75
C LYS A 90 -0.21 -0.19 -18.46
N MET A 91 0.42 -1.35 -18.57
CA MET A 91 1.35 -1.86 -17.57
C MET A 91 2.77 -1.50 -18.00
N VAL A 92 3.50 -0.82 -17.13
CA VAL A 92 4.86 -0.32 -17.42
C VAL A 92 5.76 -0.43 -16.19
N PRO A 93 7.09 -0.38 -16.36
CA PRO A 93 8.01 -0.21 -15.24
C PRO A 93 7.62 1.01 -14.38
N CYS A 94 7.75 0.87 -13.06
CA CYS A 94 7.26 1.88 -12.11
C CYS A 94 8.06 3.19 -12.10
N ASN A 95 9.19 3.25 -12.79
CA ASN A 95 9.98 4.45 -13.08
C ASN A 95 9.71 5.05 -14.47
N SER A 96 8.69 4.59 -15.19
CA SER A 96 8.30 5.15 -16.48
C SER A 96 7.79 6.60 -16.33
N ASP A 97 8.00 7.41 -17.37
CA ASP A 97 7.49 8.79 -17.47
C ASP A 97 5.96 8.88 -17.73
N LEU A 98 5.27 7.75 -17.88
CA LEU A 98 3.81 7.75 -17.99
C LEU A 98 3.13 8.24 -16.70
N MET A 99 1.86 8.60 -16.81
CA MET A 99 1.08 8.99 -15.64
C MET A 99 0.68 7.75 -14.84
N LEU A 100 1.43 7.45 -13.77
CA LEU A 100 1.23 6.25 -12.95
C LEU A 100 0.37 6.47 -11.71
N TRP A 101 -0.03 7.71 -11.43
CA TRP A 101 -0.80 8.02 -10.24
C TRP A 101 -2.28 7.68 -10.43
N TRP A 102 -2.86 7.09 -9.39
CA TRP A 102 -4.27 6.74 -9.29
C TRP A 102 -4.82 7.19 -7.95
N ARG A 103 -6.10 7.46 -7.90
CA ARG A 103 -6.85 7.77 -6.69
C ARG A 103 -8.16 7.00 -6.77
N CYS A 104 -8.88 6.97 -5.66
CA CYS A 104 -10.25 6.49 -5.72
C CYS A 104 -11.17 7.36 -4.86
N HIS A 105 -12.43 7.41 -5.26
CA HIS A 105 -13.48 8.13 -4.59
C HIS A 105 -14.81 7.47 -4.94
N ASP A 106 -15.64 7.22 -3.93
CA ASP A 106 -16.97 6.60 -4.07
C ASP A 106 -16.97 5.34 -4.95
N GLY A 107 -15.97 4.48 -4.75
CA GLY A 107 -15.80 3.22 -5.50
C GLY A 107 -15.19 3.37 -6.89
N SER A 108 -15.11 4.58 -7.46
CA SER A 108 -14.44 4.81 -8.73
C SER A 108 -12.93 4.94 -8.53
N ILE A 109 -12.12 4.29 -9.39
CA ILE A 109 -10.67 4.47 -9.45
C ILE A 109 -10.37 5.40 -10.62
N TYR A 110 -9.68 6.51 -10.39
CA TYR A 110 -9.41 7.54 -11.39
C TYR A 110 -7.96 8.01 -11.37
N GLY A 111 -7.46 8.44 -12.52
CA GLY A 111 -6.09 8.93 -12.70
C GLY A 111 -6.04 10.27 -13.43
N ALA A 112 -4.95 10.49 -14.15
CA ALA A 112 -4.71 11.71 -14.91
C ALA A 112 -5.87 12.04 -15.88
N SER A 113 -6.12 13.34 -16.06
CA SER A 113 -7.19 13.85 -16.94
C SER A 113 -8.59 13.27 -16.66
N GLN A 114 -8.86 12.88 -15.40
CA GLN A 114 -10.14 12.30 -14.95
C GLN A 114 -10.51 10.97 -15.62
N TYR A 115 -9.55 10.28 -16.25
CA TYR A 115 -9.77 8.92 -16.74
C TYR A 115 -10.08 7.99 -15.56
N LYS A 116 -11.17 7.25 -15.66
CA LYS A 116 -11.60 6.26 -14.67
C LYS A 116 -11.39 4.85 -15.19
N LEU A 117 -10.94 3.95 -14.32
CA LEU A 117 -10.81 2.52 -14.63
C LEU A 117 -12.19 1.94 -14.94
N THR A 118 -12.31 1.22 -16.04
CA THR A 118 -13.59 0.73 -16.55
C THR A 118 -13.44 -0.62 -17.22
N GLU A 119 -14.48 -1.43 -17.14
CA GLU A 119 -14.55 -2.72 -17.79
C GLU A 119 -15.48 -2.64 -19.01
N LYS A 120 -15.00 -3.09 -20.17
CA LYS A 120 -15.76 -3.12 -21.42
C LYS A 120 -15.50 -4.44 -22.15
N ASN A 121 -16.56 -5.24 -22.33
CA ASN A 121 -16.53 -6.49 -23.09
C ASN A 121 -15.49 -7.53 -22.60
N GLY A 122 -15.28 -7.62 -21.29
CA GLY A 122 -14.30 -8.50 -20.64
C GLY A 122 -12.88 -7.94 -20.55
N ALA A 123 -12.61 -6.81 -21.20
CA ALA A 123 -11.32 -6.13 -21.16
C ALA A 123 -11.38 -4.89 -20.27
N VAL A 124 -10.31 -4.62 -19.54
CA VAL A 124 -10.23 -3.42 -18.69
C VAL A 124 -9.46 -2.33 -19.39
N THR A 125 -10.00 -1.11 -19.35
CA THR A 125 -9.43 0.07 -19.96
C THR A 125 -9.69 1.30 -19.07
N ALA A 126 -9.44 2.51 -19.58
CA ALA A 126 -9.76 3.75 -18.89
C ALA A 126 -10.66 4.65 -19.75
N SER A 127 -11.65 5.28 -19.12
CA SER A 127 -12.60 6.18 -19.78
C SER A 127 -13.04 7.29 -18.83
N PHE A 128 -13.14 8.54 -19.31
CA PHE A 128 -13.62 9.66 -18.50
C PHE A 128 -15.12 9.54 -18.15
N SER A 129 -15.89 8.84 -18.98
CA SER A 129 -17.34 8.67 -18.84
C SER A 129 -17.75 7.44 -18.02
N SER A 130 -16.80 6.72 -17.42
CA SER A 130 -17.14 5.51 -16.67
C SER A 130 -17.81 5.85 -15.34
N ASN A 131 -18.77 5.00 -14.97
CA ASN A 131 -19.42 4.97 -13.66
C ASN A 131 -19.19 3.62 -12.97
N ASP A 132 -18.17 2.87 -13.40
CA ASP A 132 -17.87 1.57 -12.83
C ASP A 132 -17.35 1.74 -11.41
N GLU A 133 -17.77 0.79 -10.57
CA GLU A 133 -17.45 0.75 -9.16
C GLU A 133 -16.58 -0.46 -8.85
N TRP A 134 -15.53 -0.20 -8.09
CA TRP A 134 -14.51 -1.17 -7.72
C TRP A 134 -14.47 -1.34 -6.20
N ARG A 135 -14.34 -2.59 -5.76
CA ARG A 135 -14.26 -2.98 -4.37
C ARG A 135 -12.96 -3.69 -4.07
N ARG A 136 -12.53 -3.58 -2.82
CA ARG A 136 -11.39 -4.31 -2.29
C ARG A 136 -11.82 -5.73 -1.97
N ASP A 137 -11.12 -6.71 -2.50
CA ASP A 137 -11.37 -8.11 -2.21
C ASP A 137 -12.85 -8.50 -2.39
N ASN A 138 -13.30 -9.49 -1.61
CA ASN A 138 -14.70 -9.86 -1.55
C ASN A 138 -15.52 -9.04 -0.53
N THR A 139 -15.00 -7.89 -0.06
CA THR A 139 -15.67 -7.04 0.94
C THR A 139 -16.52 -5.94 0.28
N LEU A 140 -17.26 -5.19 1.10
CA LEU A 140 -17.98 -3.99 0.66
C LEU A 140 -17.09 -2.74 0.68
N GLU A 141 -15.83 -2.88 1.08
CA GLU A 141 -14.91 -1.76 1.21
C GLU A 141 -14.45 -1.28 -0.17
N ASN A 142 -14.25 0.03 -0.29
CA ASN A 142 -13.65 0.59 -1.50
C ASN A 142 -12.14 0.28 -1.54
N VAL A 143 -11.55 0.41 -2.73
CA VAL A 143 -10.12 0.11 -2.96
C VAL A 143 -9.18 1.06 -2.19
N CYS A 144 -9.67 2.17 -1.65
CA CYS A 144 -8.88 3.15 -0.88
C CYS A 144 -8.92 2.96 0.63
N TYR A 145 -9.65 1.96 1.15
CA TYR A 145 -9.81 1.83 2.61
C TYR A 145 -8.46 1.68 3.34
N HIS A 146 -7.50 1.01 2.72
CA HIS A 146 -6.10 0.96 3.15
C HIS A 146 -5.20 1.64 2.13
N LEU A 147 -5.00 2.95 2.31
CA LEU A 147 -4.00 3.70 1.57
C LEU A 147 -2.58 3.30 1.98
N TYR A 148 -1.66 3.41 1.03
CA TYR A 148 -0.22 3.31 1.30
C TYR A 148 0.18 4.28 2.43
N ARG A 149 0.92 3.76 3.41
CA ARG A 149 1.54 4.56 4.47
C ARG A 149 3.02 4.66 4.18
N GLU A 150 3.54 5.89 4.20
CA GLU A 150 4.96 6.13 4.05
C GLU A 150 5.73 5.48 5.20
N ILE A 151 6.76 4.71 4.85
CA ILE A 151 7.71 4.15 5.80
C ILE A 151 8.91 5.08 5.81
N TYR A 152 9.14 5.75 6.93
CA TYR A 152 10.29 6.64 7.08
C TYR A 152 11.56 5.83 7.39
N THR A 153 12.71 6.37 7.00
CA THR A 153 14.00 5.72 7.26
C THR A 153 14.69 6.29 8.48
N ASN A 154 15.56 5.49 9.11
CA ASN A 154 16.59 5.99 10.01
C ASN A 154 17.98 5.57 9.53
N ARG A 155 19.00 6.32 10.00
CA ARG A 155 20.40 6.15 9.56
C ARG A 155 20.50 6.24 8.02
N GLY A 156 21.37 5.43 7.41
CA GLY A 156 21.61 5.45 5.96
C GLY A 156 22.19 6.77 5.47
N ASN A 157 22.04 7.05 4.17
CA ASN A 157 22.57 8.23 3.50
C ASN A 157 21.49 9.14 2.91
N SER A 158 20.24 8.96 3.36
CA SER A 158 19.04 9.64 2.86
C SER A 158 18.38 10.58 3.85
N ALA A 159 19.04 10.89 4.98
CA ALA A 159 18.59 11.89 5.96
C ALA A 159 17.13 11.71 6.43
N GLY A 160 16.69 10.47 6.61
CA GLY A 160 15.34 10.14 7.08
C GLY A 160 14.23 10.27 6.03
N LYS A 161 14.55 10.44 4.75
CA LYS A 161 13.55 10.38 3.66
C LYS A 161 12.73 9.08 3.72
N PRO A 162 11.44 9.12 3.32
CA PRO A 162 10.63 7.92 3.24
C PRO A 162 11.17 6.94 2.19
N CYS A 163 10.86 5.66 2.38
CA CYS A 163 11.05 4.61 1.40
C CYS A 163 10.29 4.92 0.12
N GLU A 164 10.94 4.73 -1.02
CA GLU A 164 10.32 4.83 -2.32
C GLU A 164 9.96 3.43 -2.80
N PHE A 165 8.67 3.11 -2.90
CA PHE A 165 8.22 1.78 -3.33
C PHE A 165 7.44 1.84 -4.65
N PRO A 166 7.66 0.88 -5.56
CA PRO A 166 8.76 -0.07 -5.52
C PRO A 166 10.10 0.61 -5.88
N PHE A 167 11.21 0.03 -5.45
CA PHE A 167 12.54 0.44 -5.88
C PHE A 167 13.26 -0.70 -6.60
N LEU A 168 14.06 -0.34 -7.60
CA LEU A 168 14.87 -1.27 -8.38
C LEU A 168 16.21 -1.51 -7.68
N ARG A 169 16.53 -2.78 -7.41
CA ARG A 169 17.85 -3.22 -6.94
C ARG A 169 18.26 -4.52 -7.63
N HIS A 170 19.48 -4.58 -8.14
CA HIS A 170 20.03 -5.72 -8.87
C HIS A 170 19.07 -6.23 -9.96
N GLY A 171 18.39 -5.31 -10.66
CA GLY A 171 17.42 -5.66 -11.70
C GLY A 171 16.07 -6.22 -11.21
N THR A 172 15.80 -6.26 -9.90
CA THR A 172 14.52 -6.72 -9.33
C THR A 172 13.80 -5.58 -8.61
N TRP A 173 12.48 -5.50 -8.76
CA TRP A 173 11.67 -4.50 -8.07
C TRP A 173 11.25 -5.00 -6.70
N HIS A 174 11.51 -4.20 -5.68
CA HIS A 174 11.14 -4.48 -4.30
C HIS A 174 10.04 -3.52 -3.85
N HIS A 175 8.92 -4.07 -3.37
CA HIS A 175 7.73 -3.33 -2.92
C HIS A 175 7.56 -3.32 -1.39
N ASP A 176 8.60 -3.74 -0.66
CA ASP A 176 8.67 -3.72 0.80
C ASP A 176 10.14 -3.57 1.24
N CYS A 177 10.34 -3.36 2.53
CA CYS A 177 11.66 -3.36 3.14
C CYS A 177 12.32 -4.73 2.96
N ILE A 178 13.58 -4.73 2.56
CA ILE A 178 14.34 -5.94 2.30
C ILE A 178 15.41 -6.14 3.37
N LYS A 179 15.76 -7.40 3.62
CA LYS A 179 16.80 -7.79 4.57
C LYS A 179 17.88 -8.57 3.84
N GLU A 180 19.14 -8.20 4.05
CA GLU A 180 20.26 -9.01 3.58
C GLU A 180 20.55 -10.16 4.55
N ALA A 181 21.14 -11.26 4.06
CA ALA A 181 21.30 -12.49 4.83
C ALA A 181 22.04 -12.31 6.17
N ASN A 182 22.95 -11.34 6.24
CA ASN A 182 23.77 -11.07 7.43
C ASN A 182 23.33 -9.81 8.19
N ASP A 183 22.30 -9.12 7.75
CA ASP A 183 21.82 -7.90 8.40
C ASP A 183 20.82 -8.24 9.50
N THR A 184 20.78 -7.41 10.54
CA THR A 184 19.78 -7.52 11.62
C THR A 184 18.53 -6.71 11.33
N GLN A 185 18.65 -5.66 10.52
CA GLN A 185 17.60 -4.66 10.25
C GLN A 185 17.25 -4.61 8.77
N GLU A 186 15.96 -4.45 8.46
CA GLU A 186 15.48 -4.27 7.09
C GLU A 186 15.72 -2.84 6.62
N TRP A 187 15.96 -2.66 5.32
CA TRP A 187 16.22 -1.37 4.70
C TRP A 187 15.40 -1.20 3.43
N CYS A 188 15.31 0.04 2.97
CA CYS A 188 14.66 0.39 1.70
C CYS A 188 15.47 1.48 0.98
N ALA A 189 15.30 1.55 -0.34
CA ALA A 189 15.77 2.70 -1.08
C ALA A 189 14.83 3.90 -0.88
N THR A 190 15.37 5.11 -1.01
CA THR A 190 14.59 6.36 -0.97
C THR A 190 14.50 7.02 -2.34
N THR A 191 14.83 6.28 -3.40
CA THR A 191 14.66 6.64 -4.81
C THR A 191 14.20 5.40 -5.58
N SER A 192 13.63 5.59 -6.77
CA SER A 192 13.08 4.48 -7.56
C SER A 192 14.13 3.54 -8.11
N ASN A 193 15.38 4.00 -8.29
CA ASN A 193 16.49 3.21 -8.82
C ASN A 193 17.68 3.24 -7.87
N TYR A 194 17.73 2.27 -6.97
CA TYR A 194 18.82 2.16 -6.00
C TYR A 194 20.16 1.86 -6.69
N ASP A 195 20.15 1.04 -7.75
CA ASP A 195 21.36 0.65 -8.48
C ASP A 195 22.10 1.87 -9.06
N THR A 196 21.38 2.94 -9.38
CA THR A 196 21.95 4.19 -9.92
C THR A 196 22.23 5.22 -8.82
N ASP A 197 21.29 5.44 -7.90
CA ASP A 197 21.36 6.56 -6.96
C ASP A 197 22.08 6.21 -5.65
N GLY A 198 22.08 4.93 -5.27
CA GLY A 198 22.66 4.44 -4.01
C GLY A 198 22.05 5.05 -2.75
N LYS A 199 20.81 5.57 -2.80
CA LYS A 199 20.13 6.26 -1.70
C LYS A 199 19.27 5.30 -0.88
N TRP A 200 19.55 5.18 0.41
CA TRP A 200 18.88 4.23 1.29
C TRP A 200 18.84 4.67 2.76
N GLY A 201 18.01 3.96 3.53
CA GLY A 201 18.06 3.95 4.98
C GLY A 201 17.33 2.72 5.55
N TYR A 202 17.50 2.47 6.85
CA TYR A 202 16.81 1.36 7.49
C TYR A 202 15.35 1.72 7.77
N CYS A 203 14.46 0.75 7.60
CA CYS A 203 13.03 0.97 7.75
C CYS A 203 12.62 1.18 9.21
N LEU A 204 11.78 2.17 9.44
CA LEU A 204 11.07 2.35 10.70
C LEU A 204 9.72 1.62 10.62
N LYS A 205 9.70 0.33 10.96
CA LYS A 205 8.45 -0.39 11.20
C LYS A 205 7.94 -0.09 12.61
N PRO A 206 6.62 -0.06 12.85
CA PRO A 206 6.06 0.07 14.18
C PRO A 206 6.50 -1.14 15.02
N GLY A 207 7.58 -0.99 15.78
CA GLY A 207 7.95 -1.97 16.79
C GLY A 207 6.86 -2.00 17.87
N LYS A 208 6.62 -3.17 18.46
CA LYS A 208 6.09 -3.18 19.82
C LYS A 208 7.10 -2.38 20.65
N CYS A 209 6.64 -1.39 21.41
CA CYS A 209 7.50 -0.73 22.37
C CYS A 209 7.97 -1.81 23.36
N ASP A 210 9.14 -2.39 23.14
CA ASP A 210 9.77 -3.24 24.13
C ASP A 210 10.12 -2.34 25.32
N SER A 211 9.42 -2.56 26.41
CA SER A 211 9.55 -1.83 27.68
C SER A 211 10.92 -1.99 28.36
N HIS A 212 11.93 -2.52 27.67
CA HIS A 212 13.25 -2.83 28.21
C HIS A 212 14.38 -1.89 27.77
N SER A 213 14.12 -0.88 26.94
CA SER A 213 15.09 0.18 26.64
C SER A 213 14.64 1.55 27.13
N ILE A 214 14.22 1.60 28.41
CA ILE A 214 14.23 2.85 29.16
C ILE A 214 15.69 3.17 29.48
N LEU A 215 16.31 4.04 28.69
CA LEU A 215 17.50 4.76 29.15
C LEU A 215 17.08 5.63 30.34
N PRO A 216 17.66 5.48 31.53
CA PRO A 216 17.36 6.35 32.65
C PRO A 216 17.95 7.74 32.32
N GLY A 217 17.12 8.67 31.85
CA GLY A 217 17.53 10.07 31.69
C GLY A 217 16.86 10.88 30.57
N PHE A 218 16.13 10.29 29.64
CA PHE A 218 15.40 11.07 28.64
C PHE A 218 13.94 11.24 29.03
N GLN A 219 13.66 12.37 29.69
CA GLN A 219 12.30 12.89 29.87
C GLN A 219 11.66 13.05 28.48
N TYR A 220 10.50 12.41 28.29
CA TYR A 220 9.68 12.40 27.08
C TYR A 220 9.70 13.72 26.28
N ILE A 221 10.14 13.67 25.02
CA ILE A 221 9.53 14.52 23.99
C ILE A 221 8.14 13.94 23.78
N LYS A 222 7.12 14.56 24.36
CA LYS A 222 5.73 14.35 23.92
C LYS A 222 5.70 14.68 22.43
N LEU A 223 5.59 13.66 21.58
CA LEU A 223 5.08 13.83 20.23
C LEU A 223 3.68 14.42 20.41
N PHE A 224 3.55 15.72 20.18
CA PHE A 224 2.24 16.32 20.02
C PHE A 224 1.57 15.56 18.87
N LYS A 225 0.46 14.92 19.18
CA LYS A 225 -0.52 14.49 18.18
C LYS A 225 -0.88 15.78 17.42
N VAL A 226 -0.33 15.97 16.22
CA VAL A 226 -0.79 17.04 15.33
C VAL A 226 -2.21 16.63 14.95
N ASN A 227 -3.16 17.20 15.68
CA ASN A 227 -4.57 17.01 15.42
C ASN A 227 -4.89 17.93 14.24
N VAL A 228 -4.80 17.40 13.02
CA VAL A 228 -5.34 18.10 11.85
C VAL A 228 -6.87 18.02 11.98
N ARG A 229 -7.45 18.96 12.74
CA ARG A 229 -8.89 19.20 12.71
C ARG A 229 -9.20 19.91 11.40
N ALA A 230 -10.13 19.33 10.65
CA ALA A 230 -10.74 19.92 9.48
C ALA A 230 -11.44 21.23 9.87
N ASP A 231 -11.06 22.33 9.23
CA ASP A 231 -11.91 23.51 9.15
C ASP A 231 -12.69 23.43 7.83
N VAL A 232 -13.93 22.97 7.95
CA VAL A 232 -15.00 23.30 7.01
C VAL A 232 -15.31 24.78 7.24
N ALA A 233 -14.81 25.65 6.36
CA ALA A 233 -15.29 27.01 6.27
C ALA A 233 -16.53 27.03 5.36
N LEU A 234 -17.71 27.04 5.98
CA LEU A 234 -18.96 27.52 5.39
C LEU A 234 -19.03 29.03 5.61
N ALA A 235 -18.97 29.79 4.51
CA ALA A 235 -19.57 31.11 4.32
C ALA A 235 -19.44 31.50 2.84
#